data_AF-A0A0Q5DFZ7-F1
#
_entry.id   AF-A0A0Q5DFZ7-F1
#
_cell.length_a   1.000
_cell.length_b   1.000
_cell.length_c   1.000
_cell.angle_alpha   90.00
_cell.angle_beta   90.00
_cell.angle_gamma   90.00
#
_symmetry.space_group_name_H-M   'P 1'
#
loop_
_entity.id
_entity.type
_entity.pdbx_description
1 polymer ?
#
loop_
_entity_poly.entity_id
_entity_poly.type
_entity_poly.pdbx_seq_one_letter_code
_entity_poly.pdbx_strand_id
1 'polypeptide(L)'
;MLMKNPLRIEGPDPPETYPPTRVRLWLLAAWIGSADADEAAGPKPGDRRVQRWPELYVADWRMKAQLKAWLNAQAGREPSFRQACINNGWSRDSAIRGVEMAIVTISINLSSA
;
A
#
# COMPACT_ATOMS: atom_id res chain seq x y z
N MET A 1 -12.64 33.42 -14.04
CA MET A 1 -11.44 32.81 -14.63
C MET A 1 -10.73 32.03 -13.52
N LEU A 2 -11.02 30.72 -13.38
CA LEU A 2 -10.47 29.89 -12.30
C LEU A 2 -9.07 29.40 -12.70
N MET A 3 -8.07 29.75 -11.90
CA MET A 3 -6.69 29.28 -12.08
C MET A 3 -6.66 27.75 -11.96
N LYS A 4 -6.27 27.07 -13.04
CA LYS A 4 -5.94 25.64 -13.01
C LYS A 4 -4.76 25.46 -12.06
N ASN A 5 -4.98 24.73 -10.97
CA ASN A 5 -3.95 24.35 -10.01
C ASN A 5 -2.89 23.48 -10.74
N PRO A 6 -1.62 23.90 -10.87
CA PRO A 6 -0.64 23.29 -11.78
C PRO A 6 -0.06 21.95 -11.30
N LEU A 7 -0.69 21.27 -10.33
CA LEU A 7 -0.20 20.02 -9.74
C LEU A 7 -1.14 18.82 -9.95
N ARG A 8 -2.20 18.95 -10.76
CA ARG A 8 -3.06 17.81 -11.08
C ARG A 8 -2.36 16.97 -12.15
N ILE A 9 -1.58 15.98 -11.71
CA ILE A 9 -1.13 14.88 -12.57
C ILE A 9 -2.40 14.19 -13.05
N GLU A 10 -2.68 14.28 -14.36
CA GLU A 10 -3.87 13.74 -15.01
C GLU A 10 -3.85 12.20 -14.97
N GLY A 11 -4.19 11.63 -13.81
CA GLY A 11 -4.68 10.27 -13.68
C GLY A 11 -6.21 10.26 -13.82
N PRO A 12 -6.82 9.07 -14.04
CA PRO A 12 -8.27 8.95 -14.01
C PRO A 12 -8.80 9.48 -12.67
N ASP A 13 -10.03 10.01 -12.70
CA ASP A 13 -10.66 10.49 -11.48
C ASP A 13 -10.68 9.38 -10.42
N PRO A 14 -10.44 9.74 -9.15
CA PRO A 14 -10.45 8.77 -8.06
C PRO A 14 -11.80 8.03 -8.03
N PRO A 15 -11.81 6.68 -8.04
CA PRO A 15 -13.06 5.94 -7.92
C PRO A 15 -13.73 6.22 -6.56
N GLU A 16 -15.06 6.14 -6.52
CA GLU A 16 -15.86 6.31 -5.30
C GLU A 16 -15.50 5.28 -4.21
N THR A 17 -15.00 4.11 -4.61
CA THR A 17 -14.50 3.09 -3.69
C THR A 17 -13.15 2.54 -4.14
N TYR A 18 -12.29 2.33 -3.16
CA TYR A 18 -10.95 1.77 -3.32
C TYR A 18 -10.90 0.35 -2.77
N PRO A 19 -11.14 -0.70 -3.59
CA PRO A 19 -11.23 -2.05 -3.07
C PRO A 19 -9.87 -2.54 -2.53
N PRO A 20 -9.84 -3.28 -1.40
CA PRO A 20 -8.60 -3.75 -0.78
C PRO A 20 -7.68 -4.52 -1.73
N THR A 21 -8.25 -5.31 -2.65
CA THR A 21 -7.50 -6.05 -3.67
C THR A 21 -6.69 -5.11 -4.59
N ARG A 22 -7.28 -4.00 -5.04
CA ARG A 22 -6.55 -3.02 -5.87
C ARG A 22 -5.52 -2.26 -5.05
N VAL A 23 -5.84 -1.87 -3.82
CA VAL A 23 -4.90 -1.21 -2.90
C VAL A 23 -3.66 -2.09 -2.67
N ARG A 24 -3.86 -3.40 -2.47
CA ARG A 24 -2.75 -4.36 -2.36
C ARG A 24 -1.85 -4.36 -3.59
N LEU A 25 -2.44 -4.42 -4.79
CA LEU A 25 -1.68 -4.45 -6.04
C LEU A 25 -0.90 -3.15 -6.26
N TRP A 26 -1.50 -2.00 -5.97
CA TRP A 26 -0.79 -0.72 -6.07
C TRP A 26 0.36 -0.60 -5.08
N LEU A 27 0.17 -1.04 -3.83
CA LEU A 27 1.24 -1.07 -2.83
C LEU A 27 2.40 -1.98 -3.30
N LEU A 28 2.09 -3.15 -3.84
CA LEU A 28 3.10 -4.06 -4.39
C LEU A 28 3.87 -3.44 -5.55
N ALA A 29 3.16 -2.92 -6.55
CA ALA A 29 3.76 -2.28 -7.71
C ALA A 29 4.69 -1.13 -7.29
N ALA A 30 4.23 -0.29 -6.36
CA ALA A 30 5.01 0.82 -5.86
C ALA A 30 6.26 0.40 -5.06
N TRP A 31 6.25 -0.77 -4.41
CA TRP A 31 7.40 -1.30 -3.69
C TRP A 31 8.39 -2.03 -4.58
N ILE A 32 7.90 -2.79 -5.55
CA ILE A 32 8.72 -3.54 -6.51
C ILE A 32 9.39 -2.57 -7.50
N GLY A 33 8.64 -1.60 -8.03
CA GLY A 33 9.15 -0.60 -8.96
C GLY A 33 9.43 -1.13 -10.37
N SER A 34 8.68 -2.15 -10.83
CA SER A 34 8.79 -2.69 -12.20
C SER A 34 7.55 -2.37 -13.04
N ALA A 35 7.77 -2.22 -14.35
CA ALA A 35 6.71 -1.95 -15.32
C ALA A 35 5.61 -3.02 -15.32
N ASP A 36 6.00 -4.30 -15.25
CA ASP A 36 5.05 -5.42 -15.21
C ASP A 36 4.13 -5.37 -13.98
N ALA A 37 4.68 -4.99 -12.81
CA ALA A 37 3.90 -4.84 -11.60
C ALA A 37 2.97 -3.62 -11.68
N ASP A 38 3.42 -2.54 -12.32
CA ASP A 38 2.61 -1.36 -12.57
C ASP A 38 1.44 -1.64 -13.52
N GLU A 39 1.67 -2.42 -14.59
CA GLU A 39 0.64 -2.87 -15.52
C GLU A 39 -0.38 -3.77 -14.82
N ALA A 40 0.08 -4.78 -14.07
CA ALA A 40 -0.79 -5.70 -13.33
C ALA A 40 -1.67 -5.00 -12.30
N ALA A 41 -1.19 -3.90 -11.71
CA ALA A 41 -1.95 -3.12 -10.75
C ALA A 41 -2.99 -2.18 -11.41
N GLY A 42 -2.85 -1.91 -12.70
CA GLY A 42 -3.72 -1.03 -13.46
C GLY A 42 -3.65 0.43 -13.03
N PRO A 43 -4.59 1.28 -13.48
CA PRO A 43 -4.54 2.72 -13.26
C PRO A 43 -4.56 3.05 -11.77
N LYS A 44 -3.63 3.93 -11.36
CA LYS A 44 -3.50 4.45 -10.00
C LYS A 44 -4.16 5.83 -9.90
N PRO A 45 -4.73 6.21 -8.76
CA PRO A 45 -5.23 7.57 -8.55
C PRO A 45 -4.09 8.57 -8.61
N GLY A 46 -4.39 9.76 -9.15
CA GLY A 46 -3.49 10.91 -9.28
C GLY A 46 -2.43 10.99 -8.18
N ASP A 47 -1.19 10.96 -8.62
CA ASP A 47 0.04 10.75 -7.88
C ASP A 47 0.14 11.46 -6.51
N ARG A 48 -0.05 10.69 -5.45
CA ARG A 48 0.52 10.95 -4.12
C ARG A 48 1.13 9.66 -3.58
N ARG A 49 2.33 9.33 -4.09
CA ARG A 49 3.29 8.35 -3.55
C ARG A 49 2.60 7.21 -2.80
N VAL A 50 2.06 6.22 -3.51
CA VAL A 50 1.47 4.98 -2.95
C VAL A 50 2.32 4.38 -1.84
N GLN A 51 3.65 4.53 -1.96
CA GLN A 51 4.64 4.14 -0.96
C GLN A 51 4.44 4.74 0.44
N ARG A 52 3.75 5.88 0.56
CA ARG A 52 3.49 6.61 1.81
C ARG A 52 2.15 6.27 2.45
N TRP A 53 1.29 5.52 1.77
CA TRP A 53 -0.03 5.17 2.29
C TRP A 53 0.00 4.44 3.63
N PRO A 54 0.94 3.49 3.89
CA PRO A 54 1.06 2.88 5.21
C PRO A 54 1.31 3.94 6.31
N GLU A 55 2.12 4.94 6.02
CA GLU A 55 2.49 6.00 6.96
C GLU A 55 1.33 6.98 7.20
N LEU A 56 0.55 7.28 6.17
CA LEU A 56 -0.56 8.23 6.21
C LEU A 56 -1.82 7.67 6.84
N TYR A 57 -2.16 6.41 6.56
CA TYR A 57 -3.49 5.86 6.88
C TYR A 57 -3.48 4.80 7.98
N VAL A 58 -2.33 4.21 8.30
CA VAL A 58 -2.24 3.17 9.35
C VAL A 58 -1.67 3.80 10.62
N ALA A 59 -2.50 4.02 11.63
CA ALA A 59 -2.04 4.58 12.91
C ALA A 59 -1.29 3.55 13.77
N ASP A 60 -1.73 2.29 13.75
CA ASP A 60 -1.12 1.20 14.51
C ASP A 60 0.29 0.88 13.98
N TRP A 61 1.30 1.09 14.83
CA TRP A 61 2.71 0.91 14.48
C TRP A 61 3.04 -0.54 14.14
N ARG A 62 2.40 -1.50 14.79
CA ARG A 62 2.65 -2.93 14.61
C ARG A 62 2.07 -3.39 13.28
N MET A 63 0.83 -3.01 12.97
CA MET A 63 0.21 -3.31 11.67
C MET A 63 1.02 -2.70 10.53
N LYS A 64 1.46 -1.44 10.69
CA LYS A 64 2.33 -0.76 9.72
C LYS A 64 3.65 -1.50 9.51
N ALA A 65 4.31 -1.93 10.58
CA ALA A 65 5.56 -2.67 10.50
C ALA A 65 5.37 -4.03 9.80
N GLN A 66 4.28 -4.74 10.11
CA GLN A 66 3.92 -6.01 9.48
C GLN A 66 3.66 -5.84 7.97
N LEU A 67 2.91 -4.81 7.57
CA LEU A 67 2.68 -4.48 6.16
C LEU A 67 3.99 -4.21 5.42
N LYS A 68 4.89 -3.38 5.99
CA LYS A 68 6.18 -3.05 5.34
C LYS A 68 7.11 -4.27 5.25
N ALA A 69 7.14 -5.11 6.28
CA ALA A 69 7.89 -6.37 6.25
C ALA A 69 7.37 -7.30 5.16
N TRP A 70 6.04 -7.41 5.01
CA TRP A 70 5.43 -8.19 3.95
C TRP A 70 5.78 -7.63 2.56
N LEU A 71 5.63 -6.33 2.34
CA LEU A 71 5.97 -5.66 1.08
C LEU A 71 7.44 -5.84 0.68
N ASN A 72 8.37 -5.69 1.63
CA ASN A 72 9.79 -5.94 1.39
C ASN A 72 10.04 -7.38 0.92
N ALA A 73 9.42 -8.36 1.58
CA ALA A 73 9.55 -9.75 1.20
C ALA A 73 8.97 -10.04 -0.20
N GLN A 74 7.85 -9.41 -0.58
CA GLN A 74 7.30 -9.55 -1.93
C GLN A 74 8.20 -8.91 -2.99
N ALA A 75 8.93 -7.86 -2.63
CA ALA A 75 9.94 -7.24 -3.50
C ALA A 75 11.28 -8.00 -3.52
N GLY A 76 11.36 -9.20 -2.94
CA GLY A 76 12.58 -10.00 -2.88
C GLY A 76 13.68 -9.41 -1.99
N ARG A 77 13.33 -8.49 -1.08
CA ARG A 77 14.28 -7.84 -0.17
C ARG A 77 14.41 -8.66 1.12
N GLU A 78 15.64 -8.75 1.63
CA GLU A 78 15.89 -9.32 2.95
C GLU A 78 15.50 -8.34 4.08
N PRO A 79 15.06 -8.84 5.25
CA PRO A 79 14.85 -10.25 5.56
C PRO A 79 13.57 -10.82 4.91
N SER A 80 13.56 -12.12 4.64
CA SER A 80 12.29 -12.82 4.32
C SER A 80 11.18 -12.52 5.35
N PHE A 81 9.91 -12.58 4.94
CA PHE A 81 8.79 -12.27 5.84
C PHE A 81 8.79 -13.15 7.10
N ARG A 82 9.17 -14.44 6.95
CA ARG A 82 9.32 -15.37 8.09
C ARG A 82 10.37 -14.87 9.08
N GLN A 83 11.53 -14.46 8.58
CA GLN A 83 12.61 -13.97 9.42
C GLN A 83 12.24 -12.63 10.07
N ALA A 84 11.55 -11.73 9.34
CA ALA A 84 11.02 -10.50 9.92
C ALA A 84 10.04 -10.79 11.09
N CYS A 85 9.17 -11.79 10.95
CA CYS A 85 8.28 -12.22 12.02
C CYS A 85 9.06 -12.71 13.25
N ILE A 86 10.09 -13.54 13.05
CA ILE A 86 10.95 -14.04 14.13
C ILE A 86 11.63 -12.88 14.87
N ASN A 87 12.26 -11.97 14.13
CA ASN A 87 13.00 -10.83 14.70
C ASN A 87 12.11 -9.91 15.55
N ASN A 88 10.81 -9.85 15.27
CA ASN A 88 9.87 -8.98 15.95
C ASN A 88 8.92 -9.72 16.92
N GLY A 89 9.10 -11.03 17.13
CA GLY A 89 8.24 -11.82 18.01
C GLY A 89 6.79 -11.92 17.53
N TRP A 90 6.57 -11.96 16.22
CA TRP A 90 5.23 -12.10 15.64
C TRP A 90 4.98 -13.57 15.26
N SER A 91 3.80 -14.10 15.59
CA SER A 91 3.33 -15.30 14.89
C SER A 91 3.00 -14.95 13.44
N ARG A 92 3.26 -15.87 12.51
CA ARG A 92 2.97 -15.66 11.08
C ARG A 92 1.52 -15.27 10.85
N ASP A 93 0.58 -15.94 11.52
CA ASP A 93 -0.85 -15.66 11.37
C ASP A 93 -1.22 -14.28 11.90
N SER A 94 -0.65 -13.85 13.03
CA SER A 94 -0.88 -12.50 13.55
C SER A 94 -0.32 -11.43 12.62
N ALA A 95 0.81 -11.69 11.97
CA ALA A 95 1.43 -10.77 11.03
C ALA A 95 0.63 -10.66 9.74
N ILE A 96 0.14 -11.78 9.19
CA ILE A 96 -0.73 -11.78 8.01
C ILE A 96 -2.04 -11.03 8.30
N ARG A 97 -2.68 -11.28 9.44
CA ARG A 97 -3.88 -10.52 9.83
C ARG A 97 -3.61 -9.02 9.93
N GLY A 98 -2.46 -8.62 10.49
CA GLY A 98 -2.09 -7.20 10.55
C GLY A 98 -1.83 -6.58 9.17
N VAL A 99 -1.27 -7.34 8.22
CA VAL A 99 -1.13 -6.93 6.81
C VAL A 99 -2.51 -6.69 6.19
N GLU A 100 -3.43 -7.64 6.35
CA GLU A 100 -4.80 -7.54 5.81
C GLU A 100 -5.55 -6.34 6.40
N MET A 101 -5.49 -6.16 7.71
CA MET A 101 -6.09 -5.03 8.41
C MET A 101 -5.51 -3.68 7.97
N ALA A 102 -4.20 -3.61 7.74
CA ALA A 102 -3.55 -2.39 7.24
C ALA A 102 -4.05 -2.03 5.83
N ILE A 103 -4.18 -3.01 4.93
CA ILE A 103 -4.69 -2.81 3.56
C ILE A 103 -6.15 -2.35 3.59
N VAL A 104 -7.00 -2.98 4.41
CA VAL A 104 -8.40 -2.58 4.59
C VAL A 104 -8.50 -1.16 5.16
N THR A 105 -7.65 -0.81 6.12
CA THR A 105 -7.62 0.54 6.70
C THR A 105 -7.27 1.59 5.64
N ILE A 106 -6.27 1.33 4.80
CA ILE A 106 -5.91 2.22 3.68
C ILE A 106 -7.08 2.36 2.70
N SER A 107 -7.71 1.23 2.34
CA SER A 107 -8.88 1.18 1.46
C SER A 107 -10.04 2.07 1.95
N ILE A 108 -10.40 1.95 3.25
CA ILE A 108 -11.47 2.75 3.86
C ILE A 108 -11.12 4.25 3.83
N ASN A 109 -9.89 4.61 4.21
CA ASN A 109 -9.47 6.02 4.27
C ASN A 109 -9.43 6.66 2.88
N LEU A 110 -8.97 5.94 1.85
CA LEU A 110 -9.01 6.43 0.48
C LEU A 110 -10.44 6.63 -0.04
N SER A 111 -11.39 5.79 0.38
CA SER A 111 -12.79 5.86 -0.06
C SER A 111 -13.62 6.89 0.70
N SER A 112 -13.06 7.48 1.77
CA SER A 112 -13.73 8.47 2.63
C SER A 112 -13.21 9.90 2.39
N ALA A 113 -12.30 10.09 1.43
CA ALA A 113 -11.60 11.34 1.11
C ALA A 113 -12.16 11.96 -0.18
#